data_AF-X1CPL2-F1
#
_entry.id   AF-X1CPL2-F1
#
_cell.length_a   1.000
_cell.length_b   1.000
_cell.length_c   1.000
_cell.angle_alpha   90.00
_cell.angle_beta   90.00
_cell.angle_gamma   90.00
#
_symmetry.space_group_name_H-M   'P 1'
#
loop_
_entity.id
_entity.type
_entity.pdbx_description
1 polymer ?
#
loop_
_entity_poly.entity_id
_entity_poly.type
_entity_poly.pdbx_seq_one_letter_code
_entity_poly.pdbx_strand_id
1 'polypeptide(L)'
;ANESIKHNLSQYKKQMHTTRKNGMKPIHVSTESDGYQAEFIVNMINQLKLEEYNLDDIAVLYRAGYHSLRIELELQKYKIPYIVQSGVSFFERAHVKDLLAHLRVIQNPQDEISWSRILTLFQGIGKKTSSKIFDMISAINNPLENLISNNNLASLLSKLKISKLVREEICDYLKRFFISIKYNKPDEVINKLIHQLRKYLKIQ
;
A
#
# COMPACT_ATOMS: atom_id res chain seq x y z
N ALA A 1 -16.19 -31.02 -9.62
CA ALA A 1 -17.23 -30.31 -8.85
C ALA A 1 -18.20 -31.28 -8.16
N ASN A 2 -19.06 -32.01 -8.91
CA ASN A 2 -20.02 -32.96 -8.32
C ASN A 2 -19.39 -33.99 -7.37
N GLU A 3 -18.23 -34.56 -7.71
CA GLU A 3 -17.55 -35.51 -6.80
C GLU A 3 -17.06 -34.83 -5.50
N SER A 4 -16.53 -33.62 -5.59
CA SER A 4 -16.02 -32.89 -4.42
C SER A 4 -17.14 -32.56 -3.42
N ILE A 5 -18.33 -32.14 -3.89
CA ILE A 5 -19.42 -31.76 -2.99
C ILE A 5 -20.08 -32.96 -2.29
N LYS A 6 -20.01 -34.18 -2.86
CA LYS A 6 -20.60 -35.40 -2.26
C LYS A 6 -20.09 -35.71 -0.85
N HIS A 7 -18.89 -35.26 -0.51
CA HIS A 7 -18.30 -35.48 0.81
C HIS A 7 -18.91 -34.62 1.93
N ASN A 8 -19.75 -33.61 1.61
CA ASN A 8 -20.42 -32.79 2.62
C ASN A 8 -21.56 -33.58 3.29
N LEU A 9 -21.51 -33.70 4.62
CA LEU A 9 -22.48 -34.44 5.44
C LEU A 9 -23.89 -33.81 5.41
N SER A 10 -23.95 -32.48 5.54
CA SER A 10 -25.21 -31.74 5.61
C SER A 10 -25.44 -30.96 4.32
N GLN A 11 -25.88 -31.65 3.27
CA GLN A 11 -26.18 -31.03 1.97
C GLN A 11 -27.55 -31.44 1.43
N TYR A 12 -28.15 -30.55 0.64
CA TYR A 12 -29.26 -30.91 -0.23
C TYR A 12 -28.74 -31.70 -1.43
N LYS A 13 -29.26 -32.91 -1.64
CA LYS A 13 -28.84 -33.77 -2.76
C LYS A 13 -29.29 -33.17 -4.08
N LYS A 14 -28.32 -32.75 -4.90
CA LYS A 14 -28.54 -32.27 -6.27
C LYS A 14 -27.47 -32.85 -7.19
N GLN A 15 -27.86 -33.13 -8.43
CA GLN A 15 -26.92 -33.49 -9.51
C GLN A 15 -26.93 -32.36 -10.54
N MET A 16 -25.76 -31.77 -10.78
CA MET A 16 -25.61 -30.74 -11.81
C MET A 16 -25.12 -31.41 -13.10
N HIS A 17 -25.79 -31.13 -14.20
CA HIS A 17 -25.40 -31.60 -15.53
C HIS A 17 -24.91 -30.42 -16.38
N THR A 18 -23.85 -30.63 -17.15
CA THR A 18 -23.33 -29.62 -18.09
C THR A 18 -24.06 -29.70 -19.42
N THR A 19 -24.42 -28.55 -19.99
CA THR A 19 -24.90 -28.44 -21.37
C THR A 19 -23.75 -28.23 -22.37
N ARG A 20 -22.57 -27.86 -21.88
CA ARG A 20 -21.35 -27.66 -22.69
C ARG A 20 -20.66 -29.00 -22.95
N LYS A 21 -20.17 -29.19 -24.18
CA LYS A 21 -19.34 -30.34 -24.57
C LYS A 21 -17.96 -30.28 -23.91
N ASN A 22 -17.23 -31.40 -23.92
CA ASN A 22 -15.90 -31.57 -23.29
C ASN A 22 -15.02 -30.32 -23.38
N GLY A 23 -14.32 -30.03 -22.27
CA GLY A 23 -13.33 -28.97 -22.18
C GLY A 23 -12.00 -29.48 -21.65
N MET A 24 -11.03 -28.59 -21.56
CA MET A 24 -9.73 -28.87 -20.95
C MET A 24 -9.91 -29.29 -19.49
N LYS A 25 -9.19 -30.35 -19.07
CA LYS A 25 -9.21 -30.80 -17.68
C LYS A 25 -8.50 -29.76 -16.80
N PRO A 26 -8.95 -29.54 -15.55
CA PRO A 26 -8.23 -28.71 -14.62
C PRO A 26 -6.80 -29.22 -14.42
N ILE A 27 -5.84 -28.30 -14.43
CA ILE A 27 -4.45 -28.60 -14.13
C ILE A 27 -4.21 -28.36 -12.63
N HIS A 28 -3.53 -29.30 -11.99
CA HIS A 28 -2.99 -29.13 -10.64
C HIS A 28 -1.48 -28.96 -10.73
N VAL A 29 -0.96 -27.89 -10.11
CA VAL A 29 0.47 -27.59 -10.09
C VAL A 29 0.91 -27.43 -8.64
N SER A 30 1.94 -28.18 -8.26
CA SER A 30 2.63 -28.02 -6.98
C SER A 30 3.85 -27.11 -7.20
N THR A 31 3.99 -26.10 -6.36
CA THR A 31 5.11 -25.14 -6.41
C THR A 31 5.90 -25.17 -5.11
N GLU A 32 7.18 -24.80 -5.17
CA GLU A 32 8.10 -24.88 -4.01
C GLU A 32 7.82 -23.81 -2.94
N SER A 33 7.24 -22.68 -3.34
CA SER A 33 6.89 -21.58 -2.45
C SER A 33 5.75 -20.73 -3.01
N ASP A 34 5.19 -19.86 -2.17
CA ASP A 34 4.21 -18.84 -2.57
C ASP A 34 4.77 -17.91 -3.66
N GLY A 35 6.09 -17.68 -3.65
CA GLY A 35 6.76 -16.88 -4.68
C GLY A 35 6.70 -17.54 -6.05
N TYR A 36 7.07 -18.82 -6.13
CA TYR A 36 6.94 -19.61 -7.36
C TYR A 36 5.49 -19.79 -7.79
N GLN A 37 4.55 -19.88 -6.84
CA GLN A 37 3.12 -19.92 -7.14
C GLN A 37 2.67 -18.65 -7.87
N ALA A 38 3.03 -17.47 -7.35
CA ALA A 38 2.67 -16.20 -7.97
C ALA A 38 3.31 -16.02 -9.35
N GLU A 39 4.59 -16.40 -9.50
CA GLU A 39 5.27 -16.37 -10.79
C GLU A 39 4.62 -17.32 -11.80
N PHE A 40 4.26 -18.53 -11.39
CA PHE A 40 3.52 -19.48 -12.22
C PHE A 40 2.18 -18.89 -12.69
N ILE A 41 1.42 -18.25 -11.80
CA ILE A 41 0.16 -17.59 -12.15
C ILE A 41 0.38 -16.50 -13.20
N VAL A 42 1.39 -15.64 -13.02
CA VAL A 42 1.71 -14.57 -13.98
C VAL A 42 2.13 -15.14 -15.34
N ASN A 43 2.96 -16.18 -15.35
CA ASN A 43 3.36 -16.86 -16.58
C ASN A 43 2.17 -17.47 -17.31
N MET A 44 1.23 -18.07 -16.57
CA MET A 44 -0.02 -18.60 -17.13
C MET A 44 -0.90 -17.49 -17.71
N ILE A 45 -1.04 -16.35 -17.03
CA ILE A 45 -1.79 -15.19 -17.55
C ILE A 45 -1.17 -14.69 -18.86
N ASN A 46 0.16 -14.57 -18.92
CA ASN A 46 0.85 -14.16 -20.13
C ASN A 46 0.68 -15.17 -21.27
N GLN A 47 0.72 -16.47 -20.98
CA GLN A 47 0.44 -17.50 -21.96
C GLN A 47 -0.99 -17.40 -22.51
N LEU A 48 -2.00 -17.27 -21.63
CA LEU A 48 -3.39 -17.10 -22.05
C LEU A 48 -3.59 -15.82 -22.89
N LYS A 49 -2.86 -14.75 -22.60
CA LYS A 49 -2.87 -13.54 -23.42
C LYS A 49 -2.30 -13.77 -24.82
N LEU A 50 -1.26 -14.60 -24.96
CA LEU A 50 -0.73 -15.03 -26.27
C LEU A 50 -1.72 -15.91 -27.03
N GLU A 51 -2.57 -16.63 -26.31
CA GLU A 51 -3.71 -17.40 -26.85
C GLU A 51 -4.97 -16.53 -27.09
N GLU A 52 -4.82 -15.19 -27.11
CA GLU A 52 -5.88 -14.20 -27.39
C GLU A 52 -7.02 -14.13 -26.36
N TYR A 53 -6.83 -14.64 -25.14
CA TYR A 53 -7.79 -14.39 -24.05
C TYR A 53 -7.67 -12.95 -23.52
N ASN A 54 -8.82 -12.33 -23.21
CA ASN A 54 -8.83 -11.03 -22.54
C ASN A 54 -8.51 -11.22 -21.06
N LEU A 55 -7.89 -10.19 -20.45
CA LEU A 55 -7.62 -10.22 -19.00
C LEU A 55 -8.90 -10.26 -18.17
N ASP A 56 -9.99 -9.69 -18.69
CA ASP A 56 -11.31 -9.71 -18.04
C ASP A 56 -11.92 -11.12 -17.98
N ASP A 57 -11.43 -12.06 -18.79
CA ASP A 57 -11.84 -13.47 -18.78
C ASP A 57 -11.07 -14.29 -17.73
N ILE A 58 -10.07 -13.71 -17.08
CA ILE A 58 -9.17 -14.40 -16.14
C ILE A 58 -9.43 -13.94 -14.70
N ALA A 59 -9.72 -14.91 -13.83
CA ALA A 59 -9.88 -14.66 -12.40
C ALA A 59 -8.92 -15.53 -11.57
N VAL A 60 -8.26 -14.90 -10.60
CA VAL A 60 -7.43 -15.60 -9.61
C VAL A 60 -8.15 -15.62 -8.27
N LEU A 61 -8.55 -16.82 -7.83
CA LEU A 61 -9.29 -17.03 -6.59
C LEU A 61 -8.36 -17.51 -5.48
N TYR A 62 -8.49 -16.93 -4.29
CA TYR A 62 -7.68 -17.27 -3.13
C TYR A 62 -8.51 -17.31 -1.85
N ARG A 63 -8.04 -18.09 -0.86
CA ARG A 63 -8.79 -18.35 0.39
C ARG A 63 -8.80 -17.20 1.38
N ALA A 64 -7.71 -16.43 1.45
CA ALA A 64 -7.49 -15.38 2.44
C ALA A 64 -6.69 -14.22 1.84
N GLY A 65 -6.92 -13.00 2.34
CA GLY A 65 -6.36 -11.78 1.75
C GLY A 65 -4.83 -11.69 1.80
N TYR A 66 -4.14 -12.39 2.69
CA TYR A 66 -2.67 -12.38 2.71
C TYR A 66 -2.05 -13.16 1.53
N HIS A 67 -2.79 -14.07 0.90
CA HIS A 67 -2.34 -14.76 -0.33
C HIS A 67 -2.30 -13.81 -1.54
N SER A 68 -3.08 -12.72 -1.54
CA SER A 68 -3.10 -11.79 -2.68
C SER A 68 -1.80 -11.01 -2.82
N LEU A 69 -1.11 -10.72 -1.70
CA LEU A 69 0.08 -9.87 -1.69
C LEU A 69 1.15 -10.33 -2.69
N ARG A 70 1.48 -11.63 -2.68
CA ARG A 70 2.54 -12.15 -3.55
C ARG A 70 2.14 -12.11 -5.02
N ILE A 71 0.86 -12.37 -5.31
CA ILE A 71 0.29 -12.31 -6.66
C ILE A 71 0.28 -10.86 -7.15
N GLU A 72 -0.19 -9.91 -6.33
CA GLU A 72 -0.21 -8.47 -6.63
C GLU A 72 1.20 -7.92 -6.92
N LEU A 73 2.21 -8.36 -6.16
CA LEU A 73 3.61 -7.98 -6.37
C LEU A 73 4.15 -8.44 -7.72
N GLU A 74 3.95 -9.71 -8.07
CA GLU A 74 4.40 -10.23 -9.37
C GLU A 74 3.60 -9.60 -10.52
N LEU A 75 2.28 -9.43 -10.40
CA LEU A 75 1.46 -8.73 -11.41
C LEU A 75 1.97 -7.31 -11.66
N GLN A 76 2.30 -6.55 -10.60
CA GLN A 76 2.88 -5.21 -10.74
C GLN A 76 4.27 -5.22 -11.39
N LYS A 77 5.14 -6.15 -10.99
CA LYS A 77 6.48 -6.32 -11.58
C LYS A 77 6.41 -6.54 -13.08
N TYR A 78 5.45 -7.35 -13.55
CA TYR A 78 5.20 -7.61 -14.97
C TYR A 78 4.25 -6.60 -15.64
N LYS A 79 3.81 -5.55 -14.92
CA LYS A 79 2.90 -4.50 -15.39
C LYS A 79 1.58 -5.05 -15.97
N ILE A 80 1.06 -6.12 -15.38
CA ILE A 80 -0.23 -6.70 -15.76
C ILE A 80 -1.32 -5.96 -15.00
N PRO A 81 -2.32 -5.36 -15.68
CA PRO A 81 -3.41 -4.67 -15.00
C PRO A 81 -4.33 -5.70 -14.32
N TYR A 82 -4.77 -5.38 -13.10
CA TYR A 82 -5.66 -6.23 -12.31
C TYR A 82 -6.57 -5.40 -11.42
N ILE A 83 -7.65 -6.03 -10.94
CA ILE A 83 -8.57 -5.46 -9.95
C ILE A 83 -8.74 -6.47 -8.82
N VAL A 84 -8.66 -6.01 -7.57
CA VAL A 84 -8.94 -6.82 -6.38
C VAL A 84 -10.40 -6.64 -5.99
N GLN A 85 -11.22 -7.70 -6.07
CA GLN A 85 -12.63 -7.63 -5.66
C GLN A 85 -12.87 -7.93 -4.17
N SER A 86 -11.97 -8.66 -3.51
CA SER A 86 -12.16 -9.14 -2.14
C SER A 86 -11.79 -8.12 -1.05
N GLY A 87 -11.67 -6.84 -1.40
CA GLY A 87 -11.25 -5.77 -0.50
C GLY A 87 -10.29 -4.78 -1.17
N VAL A 88 -9.55 -4.03 -0.36
CA VAL A 88 -8.60 -3.02 -0.83
C VAL A 88 -7.28 -3.71 -1.20
N SER A 89 -6.75 -3.44 -2.41
CA SER A 89 -5.43 -3.89 -2.84
C SER A 89 -4.38 -3.56 -1.77
N PHE A 90 -3.36 -4.41 -1.60
CA PHE A 90 -2.34 -4.17 -0.59
C PHE A 90 -1.73 -2.77 -0.70
N PHE A 91 -1.42 -2.33 -1.92
CA PHE A 91 -0.86 -1.01 -2.21
C PHE A 91 -1.86 0.13 -2.03
N GLU A 92 -3.15 -0.19 -1.97
CA GLU A 92 -4.21 0.79 -1.77
C GLU A 92 -4.52 1.04 -0.30
N ARG A 93 -4.08 0.16 0.61
CA ARG A 93 -4.29 0.29 2.06
C ARG A 93 -3.71 1.60 2.57
N ALA A 94 -4.48 2.28 3.42
CA ALA A 94 -4.12 3.61 3.93
C ALA A 94 -2.74 3.62 4.62
N HIS A 95 -2.49 2.67 5.52
CA HIS A 95 -1.23 2.56 6.25
C HIS A 95 -0.02 2.27 5.34
N VAL A 96 -0.20 1.47 4.28
CA VAL A 96 0.85 1.21 3.28
C VAL A 96 1.19 2.50 2.54
N LYS A 97 0.18 3.23 2.07
CA LYS A 97 0.38 4.51 1.40
C LYS A 97 0.99 5.58 2.32
N ASP A 98 0.64 5.59 3.61
CA ASP A 98 1.22 6.50 4.60
C ASP A 98 2.71 6.22 4.79
N LEU A 99 3.09 4.96 4.95
CA LEU A 99 4.49 4.54 5.02
C LEU A 99 5.26 4.93 3.75
N LEU A 100 4.69 4.64 2.57
CA LEU A 100 5.32 4.98 1.29
C LEU A 100 5.49 6.49 1.10
N ALA A 101 4.54 7.31 1.53
CA ALA A 101 4.66 8.77 1.45
C ALA A 101 5.86 9.28 2.27
N HIS A 102 6.09 8.74 3.46
CA HIS A 102 7.27 9.08 4.26
C HIS A 102 8.56 8.71 3.54
N LEU A 103 8.66 7.50 3.00
CA LEU A 103 9.84 7.06 2.24
C LEU A 103 10.07 7.92 0.99
N ARG A 104 9.01 8.30 0.28
CA ARG A 104 9.09 9.18 -0.89
C ARG A 104 9.60 10.58 -0.54
N VAL A 105 9.19 11.15 0.60
CA VAL A 105 9.70 12.45 1.06
C VAL A 105 11.19 12.40 1.41
N ILE A 106 11.68 11.26 1.93
CA ILE A 106 13.12 11.07 2.16
C ILE A 106 13.87 11.09 0.83
N GLN A 107 13.38 10.35 -0.16
CA GLN A 107 14.01 10.23 -1.47
C GLN A 107 13.90 11.54 -2.28
N ASN A 108 12.74 12.18 -2.23
CA ASN A 108 12.42 13.40 -2.95
C ASN A 108 11.65 14.37 -2.02
N PRO A 109 12.36 15.30 -1.35
CA PRO A 109 11.73 16.31 -0.49
C PRO A 109 10.77 17.26 -1.22
N GLN A 110 10.74 17.26 -2.55
CA GLN A 110 9.86 18.10 -3.37
C GLN A 110 8.56 17.38 -3.80
N ASP A 111 8.27 16.19 -3.28
CA ASP A 111 7.03 15.47 -3.56
C ASP A 111 5.84 16.04 -2.76
N GLU A 112 5.10 16.99 -3.39
CA GLU A 112 3.90 17.61 -2.79
C GLU A 112 2.83 16.59 -2.41
N ILE A 113 2.64 15.54 -3.20
CA ILE A 113 1.58 14.54 -2.96
C ILE A 113 1.89 13.77 -1.69
N SER A 114 3.16 13.37 -1.52
CA SER A 114 3.61 12.65 -0.33
C SER A 114 3.59 13.55 0.91
N TRP A 115 4.03 14.81 0.80
CA TRP A 115 3.88 15.79 1.89
C TRP A 115 2.43 16.02 2.27
N SER A 116 1.54 16.12 1.28
CA SER A 116 0.13 16.33 1.53
C SER A 116 -0.47 15.19 2.33
N ARG A 117 -0.12 13.95 1.96
CA ARG A 117 -0.54 12.77 2.69
C ARG A 117 -0.05 12.80 4.14
N ILE A 118 1.23 13.06 4.37
CA ILE A 118 1.83 13.10 5.73
C ILE A 118 1.16 14.18 6.59
N LEU A 119 1.03 15.40 6.07
CA LEU A 119 0.49 16.54 6.83
C LEU A 119 -1.00 16.40 7.14
N THR A 120 -1.77 15.69 6.30
CA THR A 120 -3.20 15.43 6.56
C THR A 120 -3.44 14.33 7.61
N LEU A 121 -2.40 13.69 8.14
CA LEU A 121 -2.52 12.80 9.31
C LEU A 121 -2.84 13.58 10.60
N PHE A 122 -2.49 14.87 10.66
CA PHE A 122 -2.73 15.73 11.82
C PHE A 122 -4.13 16.33 11.76
N GLN A 123 -4.88 16.18 12.85
CA GLN A 123 -6.23 16.71 12.96
C GLN A 123 -6.23 18.25 12.79
N GLY A 124 -7.13 18.76 11.95
CA GLY A 124 -7.21 20.19 11.63
C GLY A 124 -6.34 20.65 10.46
N ILE A 125 -5.57 19.76 9.81
CA ILE A 125 -4.83 20.06 8.58
C ILE A 125 -5.56 19.48 7.37
N GLY A 126 -6.16 20.37 6.57
CA GLY A 126 -6.76 20.02 5.28
C GLY A 126 -5.82 20.29 4.10
N LYS A 127 -6.25 19.91 2.88
CA LYS A 127 -5.48 20.07 1.63
C LYS A 127 -4.90 21.48 1.44
N LYS A 128 -5.69 22.53 1.66
CA LYS A 128 -5.24 23.93 1.51
C LYS A 128 -4.12 24.30 2.49
N THR A 129 -4.27 23.93 3.76
CA THR A 129 -3.25 24.20 4.78
C THR A 129 -2.00 23.40 4.50
N SER A 130 -2.17 22.15 4.10
CA SER A 130 -1.08 21.26 3.74
C SER A 130 -0.25 21.79 2.57
N SER A 131 -0.88 22.26 1.49
CA SER A 131 -0.19 22.86 0.34
C SER A 131 0.60 24.11 0.76
N LYS A 132 0.02 24.99 1.59
CA LYS A 132 0.76 26.15 2.13
C LYS A 132 1.98 25.78 2.98
N ILE A 133 1.87 24.71 3.78
CA ILE A 133 3.01 24.21 4.56
C ILE A 133 4.08 23.66 3.62
N PHE A 134 3.68 22.91 2.58
CA PHE A 134 4.60 22.40 1.56
C PHE A 134 5.32 23.54 0.84
N ASP A 135 4.63 24.59 0.38
CA ASP A 135 5.23 25.76 -0.27
C ASP A 135 6.31 26.41 0.60
N MET A 136 6.07 26.46 1.92
CA MET A 136 7.05 26.99 2.88
C MET A 136 8.25 26.06 3.04
N ILE A 137 8.06 24.74 2.99
CA ILE A 137 9.13 23.74 3.11
C ILE A 137 9.96 23.69 1.82
N SER A 138 9.31 23.72 0.66
CA SER A 138 9.95 23.62 -0.66
C SER A 138 10.80 24.84 -0.99
N ALA A 139 10.44 26.02 -0.46
CA ALA A 139 11.20 27.26 -0.60
C ALA A 139 12.50 27.31 0.23
N ILE A 140 12.74 26.33 1.11
CA ILE A 140 13.94 26.28 1.96
C ILE A 140 15.03 25.46 1.27
N ASN A 141 16.26 25.99 1.25
CA ASN A 141 17.42 25.21 0.82
C ASN A 141 17.69 24.06 1.80
N ASN A 142 17.93 22.85 1.30
CA ASN A 142 18.06 21.63 2.10
C ASN A 142 16.91 21.46 3.13
N PRO A 143 15.67 21.18 2.67
CA PRO A 143 14.51 21.08 3.56
C PRO A 143 14.74 20.10 4.72
N LEU A 144 15.33 18.93 4.44
CA LEU A 144 15.55 17.89 5.45
C LEU A 144 16.50 18.34 6.57
N GLU A 145 17.62 18.97 6.23
CA GLU A 145 18.59 19.45 7.24
C GLU A 145 18.01 20.58 8.09
N ASN A 146 17.24 21.47 7.47
CA ASN A 146 16.59 22.58 8.17
C ASN A 146 15.48 22.11 9.12
N LEU A 147 14.76 21.05 8.75
CA LEU A 147 13.75 20.42 9.61
C LEU A 147 14.36 19.77 10.87
N ILE A 148 15.60 19.28 10.77
CA ILE A 148 16.35 18.69 11.89
C ILE A 148 16.96 19.77 12.78
N SER A 149 17.57 20.80 12.18
CA SER A 149 18.55 21.65 12.88
C SER A 149 17.96 22.94 13.45
N ASN A 150 16.86 23.45 12.89
CA ASN A 150 16.36 24.78 13.21
C ASN A 150 14.91 24.76 13.75
N ASN A 151 14.62 25.67 14.69
CA ASN A 151 13.24 26.05 15.07
C ASN A 151 12.48 26.77 13.95
N ASN A 152 13.00 26.78 12.72
CA ASN A 152 12.41 27.40 11.54
C ASN A 152 11.02 26.83 11.22
N LEU A 153 10.80 25.53 11.44
CA LEU A 153 9.48 24.97 11.18
C LEU A 153 8.39 25.59 12.08
N ALA A 154 8.69 25.81 13.36
CA ALA A 154 7.74 26.41 14.29
C ALA A 154 7.42 27.88 13.92
N SER A 155 8.42 28.63 13.46
CA SER A 155 8.25 30.02 13.01
C SER A 155 7.57 30.13 11.64
N LEU A 156 7.71 29.13 10.76
CA LEU A 156 6.98 29.05 9.51
C LEU A 156 5.51 28.74 9.76
N LEU A 157 5.23 27.72 10.58
CA LEU A 157 3.88 27.31 10.91
C LEU A 157 3.11 28.39 11.70
N SER A 158 3.80 29.25 12.47
CA SER A 158 3.14 30.35 13.19
C SER A 158 2.49 31.40 12.29
N LYS A 159 2.91 31.51 11.03
CA LYS A 159 2.29 32.37 10.02
C LYS A 159 0.95 31.84 9.52
N LEU A 160 0.62 30.58 9.82
CA LEU A 160 -0.61 29.93 9.40
C LEU A 160 -1.64 29.94 10.53
N LYS A 161 -2.93 29.99 10.16
CA LYS A 161 -4.07 29.88 11.09
C LYS A 161 -4.24 28.43 11.56
N ILE A 162 -3.30 27.94 12.35
CA ILE A 162 -3.28 26.58 12.93
C ILE A 162 -3.19 26.71 14.46
N SER A 163 -3.92 25.86 15.19
CA SER A 163 -3.86 25.85 16.66
C SER A 163 -2.43 25.62 17.15
N LYS A 164 -2.08 26.18 18.31
CA LYS A 164 -0.72 26.02 18.88
C LYS A 164 -0.38 24.55 19.08
N LEU A 165 -1.33 23.76 19.60
CA LEU A 165 -1.18 22.33 19.86
C LEU A 165 -0.82 21.54 18.59
N VAL A 166 -1.53 21.77 17.48
CA VAL A 166 -1.28 21.06 16.21
C VAL A 166 0.07 21.45 15.62
N ARG A 167 0.47 22.72 15.75
CA ARG A 167 1.80 23.17 15.29
C ARG A 167 2.93 22.48 16.05
N GLU A 168 2.80 22.36 17.36
CA GLU A 168 3.78 21.66 18.20
C GLU A 168 3.84 20.16 17.86
N GLU A 169 2.68 19.53 17.64
CA GLU A 169 2.60 18.12 17.26
C GLU A 169 3.27 17.85 15.90
N ILE A 170 3.03 18.68 14.88
CA ILE A 170 3.69 18.55 13.56
C ILE A 170 5.20 18.72 13.70
N CYS A 171 5.64 19.75 14.43
CA CYS A 171 7.07 20.01 14.63
C CYS A 171 7.76 18.83 15.31
N ASP A 172 7.19 18.33 16.40
CA ASP A 172 7.73 17.22 17.17
C ASP A 172 7.72 15.91 16.37
N TYR A 173 6.67 15.66 15.59
CA TYR A 173 6.59 14.50 14.71
C TYR A 173 7.68 14.52 13.64
N LEU A 174 7.81 15.61 12.88
CA LEU A 174 8.75 15.70 11.77
C LEU A 174 10.19 15.71 12.28
N LYS A 175 10.49 16.44 13.37
CA LYS A 175 11.81 16.42 14.00
C LYS A 175 12.21 15.00 14.39
N ARG A 176 11.36 14.25 15.12
CA ARG A 176 11.65 12.87 15.50
C ARG A 176 11.86 11.96 14.29
N PHE A 177 11.03 12.11 13.26
CA PHE A 177 11.14 11.32 12.03
C PHE A 177 12.48 11.58 11.32
N PHE A 178 12.84 12.83 11.04
CA PHE A 178 14.08 13.16 10.33
C PHE A 178 15.35 12.93 11.17
N ILE A 179 15.29 13.15 12.48
CA ILE A 179 16.37 12.72 13.40
C ILE A 179 16.54 11.21 13.32
N SER A 180 15.46 10.43 13.28
CA SER A 180 15.57 8.98 13.20
C SER A 180 16.31 8.53 11.95
N ILE A 181 16.09 9.19 10.81
CA ILE A 181 16.77 8.89 9.54
C ILE A 181 18.27 9.15 9.62
N LYS A 182 18.69 10.22 10.29
CA LYS A 182 20.10 10.62 10.36
C LYS A 182 20.96 9.68 11.22
N TYR A 183 20.39 9.06 12.24
CA TYR A 183 21.15 8.37 13.30
C TYR A 183 20.87 6.86 13.41
N ASN A 184 19.98 6.29 12.59
CA ASN A 184 19.60 4.88 12.70
C ASN A 184 19.75 4.15 11.37
N LYS A 185 19.84 2.82 11.43
CA LYS A 185 19.86 1.97 10.23
C LYS A 185 18.48 1.94 9.56
N PRO A 186 18.38 1.64 8.25
CA PRO A 186 17.11 1.65 7.52
C PRO A 186 16.00 0.81 8.16
N ASP A 187 16.32 -0.38 8.68
CA ASP A 187 15.37 -1.27 9.36
C ASP A 187 14.83 -0.65 10.66
N GLU A 188 15.70 -0.01 11.45
CA GLU A 188 15.33 0.70 12.68
C GLU A 188 14.46 1.93 12.37
N VAL A 189 14.75 2.67 11.30
CA VAL A 189 13.94 3.80 10.84
C VAL A 189 12.52 3.34 10.47
N ILE A 190 12.40 2.26 9.71
CA ILE A 190 11.10 1.69 9.33
C ILE A 190 10.33 1.27 10.58
N ASN A 191 10.97 0.56 11.51
CA ASN A 191 10.33 0.12 12.76
C ASN A 191 9.86 1.30 13.63
N LYS A 192 10.69 2.34 13.76
CA LYS A 192 10.34 3.58 14.48
C LYS A 192 9.18 4.31 13.81
N LEU A 193 9.20 4.40 12.47
CA LEU A 193 8.13 5.03 11.71
C LEU A 193 6.81 4.27 11.84
N ILE A 194 6.83 2.93 11.75
CA ILE A 194 5.65 2.09 11.99
C ILE A 194 5.10 2.35 13.39
N HIS A 195 5.96 2.38 14.42
CA HIS A 195 5.54 2.68 15.79
C HIS A 195 4.92 4.07 15.92
N GLN A 196 5.53 5.09 15.30
CA GLN A 196 5.05 6.46 15.31
C GLN A 196 3.70 6.61 14.58
N LEU A 197 3.51 5.90 13.46
CA LEU A 197 2.27 5.89 12.70
C LEU A 197 1.11 5.20 13.42
N ARG A 198 1.36 4.23 14.32
CA ARG A 198 0.29 3.59 15.11
C ARG A 198 -0.56 4.58 15.91
N LYS A 199 -0.01 5.74 16.30
CA LYS A 199 -0.76 6.81 16.99
C LYS A 199 -1.81 7.48 16.08
N TYR A 200 -1.52 7.55 14.79
CA TYR A 200 -2.33 8.28 13.79
C TYR A 200 -3.20 7.35 12.96
N LEU A 201 -2.76 6.10 12.80
CA LEU A 201 -3.54 5.04 12.21
C LEU A 201 -4.56 4.56 13.23
N LYS A 202 -5.86 4.74 12.94
CA LYS A 202 -6.95 4.03 13.64
C LYS A 202 -6.89 2.54 13.27
N ILE A 203 -5.82 1.85 13.68
CA ILE A 203 -5.70 0.40 13.50
C ILE A 203 -6.68 -0.20 14.50
N GLN A 204 -7.81 -0.68 14.00
CA GLN A 204 -8.67 -1.63 14.70
C GLN A 204 -8.00 -3.00 14.70
#